data_AF-C9KPK7-F1
#
_entry.id   AF-C9KPK7-F1
#
_cell.length_a   1.000
_cell.length_b   1.000
_cell.length_c   1.000
_cell.angle_alpha   90.00
_cell.angle_beta   90.00
_cell.angle_gamma   90.00
#
_symmetry.space_group_name_H-M   'P 1'
#
loop_
_entity.id
_entity.type
_entity.pdbx_description
1 polymer ?
#
loop_
_entity_poly.entity_id
_entity_poly.type
_entity_poly.pdbx_seq_one_letter_code
_entity_poly.pdbx_strand_id
1 'polypeptide(L)'
;MESDFCVIMLIHYDGVHRGFRPHDYLGLYKNKSVRAVGEIAAIIVADASKPDNVKYTVEKGELTGERKELITRAIDDAKRYGYDLRKDSQRYFFVDEFYETDFQKKSKYPPRGSRVFDLTEVLGRQDIPNAQQLADLLRQKTWE
;
A
#
# COMPACT_ATOMS: atom_id res chain seq x y z
N MET A 1 2.15 11.16 9.58
CA MET A 1 2.79 11.97 8.54
C MET A 1 2.85 11.20 7.23
N GLU A 2 3.66 10.14 7.06
CA GLU A 2 3.64 9.33 5.81
C GLU A 2 2.29 8.61 5.57
N SER A 3 1.63 8.15 6.64
CA SER A 3 0.31 7.53 6.57
C SER A 3 -0.79 8.48 6.09
N ASP A 4 -0.68 9.78 6.40
CA ASP A 4 -1.78 10.72 6.15
C ASP A 4 -1.82 11.08 4.65
N PHE A 5 -0.66 11.20 3.99
CA PHE A 5 -0.59 11.31 2.53
C PHE A 5 -1.14 10.06 1.83
N CYS A 6 -0.75 8.86 2.26
CA CYS A 6 -1.22 7.62 1.64
C CYS A 6 -2.73 7.49 1.69
N VAL A 7 -3.35 7.85 2.82
CA VAL A 7 -4.81 7.80 3.01
C VAL A 7 -5.50 8.86 2.15
N ILE A 8 -4.99 10.09 2.10
CA ILE A 8 -5.61 11.19 1.34
C ILE A 8 -5.48 10.97 -0.17
N MET A 9 -4.32 10.50 -0.62
CA MET A 9 -3.98 10.35 -2.04
C MET A 9 -4.25 8.94 -2.57
N LEU A 10 -4.72 8.03 -1.71
CA LEU A 10 -5.07 6.65 -2.05
C LEU A 10 -3.92 5.89 -2.75
N ILE A 11 -2.68 6.24 -2.41
CA ILE A 11 -1.47 5.72 -3.04
C ILE A 11 -0.44 5.36 -1.97
N HIS A 12 0.19 4.20 -2.12
CA HIS A 12 1.36 3.79 -1.35
C HIS A 12 2.51 3.44 -2.30
N TYR A 13 3.76 3.56 -1.85
CA TYR A 13 4.91 3.21 -2.66
C TYR A 13 5.95 2.42 -1.89
N ASP A 14 6.60 1.50 -2.58
CA ASP A 14 7.75 0.76 -2.06
C ASP A 14 8.85 0.61 -3.13
N GLY A 15 10.11 0.53 -2.69
CA GLY A 15 11.22 0.30 -3.62
C GLY A 15 11.14 -1.09 -4.22
N VAL A 16 11.37 -1.23 -5.53
CA VAL A 16 11.26 -2.54 -6.22
C VAL A 16 12.21 -3.62 -5.66
N HIS A 17 13.27 -3.22 -4.96
CA HIS A 17 14.22 -4.10 -4.28
C HIS A 17 13.64 -4.74 -3.01
N ARG A 18 12.51 -4.23 -2.48
CA ARG A 18 11.82 -4.84 -1.36
C ARG A 18 11.10 -6.10 -1.85
N GLY A 19 11.10 -7.14 -1.01
CA GLY A 19 10.42 -8.39 -1.33
C GLY A 19 8.93 -8.13 -1.58
N PHE A 20 8.49 -8.43 -2.80
CA PHE A 20 7.11 -8.29 -3.23
C PHE A 20 6.45 -9.66 -3.35
N ARG A 21 5.22 -9.76 -2.83
CA ARG A 21 4.31 -10.89 -3.08
C ARG A 21 3.02 -10.31 -3.61
N PRO A 22 2.49 -10.76 -4.75
CA PRO A 22 1.20 -10.32 -5.26
C PRO A 22 0.11 -10.47 -4.20
N HIS A 23 -0.72 -9.44 -4.04
CA HIS A 23 -1.83 -9.40 -3.10
C HIS A 23 -2.89 -8.42 -3.59
N ASP A 24 -4.13 -8.62 -3.16
CA ASP A 24 -5.27 -7.82 -3.62
C ASP A 24 -5.62 -6.66 -2.69
N TYR A 25 -5.19 -6.71 -1.44
CA TYR A 25 -5.53 -5.71 -0.42
C TYR A 25 -4.28 -5.10 0.22
N LEU A 26 -4.27 -3.78 0.35
CA LEU A 26 -3.23 -3.03 1.01
C LEU A 26 -3.68 -2.61 2.41
N GLY A 27 -2.88 -2.95 3.42
CA GLY A 27 -3.09 -2.53 4.81
C GLY A 27 -2.09 -1.46 5.25
N LEU A 28 -2.58 -0.36 5.83
CA LEU A 28 -1.73 0.68 6.41
C LEU A 28 -1.48 0.43 7.90
N TYR A 29 -0.23 0.20 8.27
CA TYR A 29 0.17 -0.10 9.65
C TYR A 29 0.62 1.16 10.40
N LYS A 30 -0.01 1.45 11.54
CA LYS A 30 0.35 2.56 12.45
C LYS A 30 -0.03 2.21 13.89
N ASN A 31 0.81 2.57 14.84
CA ASN A 31 0.56 2.37 16.28
C ASN A 31 0.18 0.92 16.62
N LYS A 32 1.02 -0.03 16.19
CA LYS A 32 0.85 -1.48 16.40
C LYS A 32 -0.45 -2.10 15.86
N SER A 33 -1.11 -1.47 14.92
CA SER A 33 -2.33 -1.99 14.31
C SER A 33 -2.35 -1.67 12.82
N VAL A 34 -3.01 -2.53 12.03
CA VAL A 34 -3.44 -2.12 10.68
C VAL A 34 -4.66 -1.22 10.90
N ARG A 35 -4.52 0.05 10.50
CA ARG A 35 -5.51 1.11 10.77
C ARG A 35 -6.43 1.37 9.60
N ALA A 36 -6.04 0.96 8.41
CA ALA A 36 -6.89 1.04 7.24
C ALA A 36 -6.56 -0.09 6.27
N VAL A 37 -7.56 -0.53 5.51
CA VAL A 37 -7.41 -1.50 4.43
C VAL A 37 -8.12 -0.99 3.19
N GLY A 38 -7.52 -1.19 2.02
CA GLY A 38 -8.09 -0.84 0.72
C GLY A 38 -7.82 -1.94 -0.29
N GLU A 39 -8.73 -2.10 -1.25
CA GLU A 39 -8.52 -2.99 -2.39
C GLU A 39 -7.63 -2.31 -3.43
N ILE A 40 -6.66 -3.05 -3.95
CA ILE A 40 -5.69 -2.53 -4.91
C ILE A 40 -6.29 -2.57 -6.31
N ALA A 41 -6.57 -1.39 -6.83
CA ALA A 41 -7.07 -1.17 -8.19
C ALA A 41 -5.96 -1.23 -9.24
N ALA A 42 -4.76 -0.76 -8.92
CA ALA A 42 -3.61 -0.82 -9.83
C ALA A 42 -2.27 -0.90 -9.11
N ILE A 43 -1.30 -1.54 -9.77
CA ILE A 43 0.09 -1.61 -9.35
C ILE A 43 0.94 -1.18 -10.53
N ILE A 44 1.69 -0.10 -10.35
CA ILE A 44 2.52 0.50 -11.41
C ILE A 44 3.93 0.68 -10.86
N VAL A 45 4.92 0.12 -11.56
CA VAL A 45 6.32 0.42 -11.32
C VAL A 45 6.70 1.63 -12.15
N ALA A 46 7.30 2.65 -11.52
CA ALA A 46 7.86 3.80 -12.21
C ALA A 46 9.36 3.92 -11.96
N ASP A 47 10.13 3.99 -13.05
CA ASP A 47 11.54 4.38 -13.05
C ASP A 47 11.62 5.87 -13.41
N ALA A 48 11.85 6.69 -12.39
CA ALA A 48 11.96 8.14 -12.49
C ALA A 48 13.40 8.65 -12.42
N SER A 49 14.39 7.78 -12.69
CA SER A 49 15.81 8.14 -12.75
C SER A 49 16.11 9.25 -13.76
N LYS A 50 15.32 9.32 -14.84
CA LYS A 50 15.33 10.38 -15.84
C LYS A 50 14.08 11.26 -15.69
N PRO A 51 14.19 12.52 -15.22
CA PRO A 51 13.04 13.37 -14.94
C PRO A 51 12.11 13.58 -16.15
N ASP A 52 12.69 13.72 -17.35
CA ASP A 52 11.93 14.00 -18.58
C ASP A 52 11.43 12.75 -19.31
N ASN A 53 11.78 11.55 -18.81
CA ASN A 53 11.41 10.29 -19.44
C ASN A 53 11.20 9.19 -18.39
N VAL A 54 10.15 9.36 -17.58
CA VAL A 54 9.72 8.36 -16.60
C VAL A 54 9.19 7.13 -17.36
N LYS A 55 9.77 5.96 -17.08
CA LYS A 55 9.30 4.70 -17.63
C LYS A 55 8.29 4.08 -16.67
N TYR A 56 7.17 3.60 -17.21
CA TYR A 56 6.12 2.96 -16.44
C TYR A 56 5.94 1.51 -16.89
N THR A 57 5.85 0.61 -15.94
CA THR A 57 5.49 -0.80 -16.15
C THR A 57 4.24 -1.08 -15.32
N VAL A 58 3.19 -1.58 -15.96
CA VAL A 58 1.93 -1.93 -15.29
C VAL A 58 2.00 -3.39 -14.84
N GLU A 59 1.95 -3.62 -13.52
CA GLU A 59 1.89 -4.98 -12.95
C GLU A 59 0.43 -5.42 -12.71
N LYS A 60 -0.49 -4.47 -12.40
CA LYS A 60 -1.94 -4.72 -12.24
C LYS A 60 -2.74 -3.47 -12.64
N GLY A 61 -3.93 -3.66 -13.21
CA GLY A 61 -4.85 -2.57 -13.54
C GLY A 61 -4.41 -1.76 -14.75
N GLU A 62 -4.60 -0.44 -14.71
CA GLU A 62 -4.35 0.47 -15.84
C GLU A 62 -3.51 1.69 -15.45
N LEU A 63 -2.70 2.18 -16.38
CA LEU A 63 -1.97 3.44 -16.22
C LEU A 63 -2.76 4.60 -16.81
N THR A 64 -3.42 5.38 -15.95
CA THR A 64 -4.18 6.57 -16.34
C THR A 64 -3.34 7.86 -16.21
N GLY A 65 -3.80 8.95 -16.81
CA GLY A 65 -3.18 10.27 -16.65
C GLY A 65 -3.13 10.72 -15.18
N GLU A 66 -4.25 10.53 -14.46
CA GLU A 66 -4.35 10.81 -13.03
C GLU A 66 -3.34 10.02 -12.21
N ARG A 67 -3.18 8.71 -12.46
CA ARG A 67 -2.19 7.87 -11.76
C ARG A 67 -0.76 8.34 -12.01
N LYS A 68 -0.43 8.82 -13.22
CA LYS A 68 0.88 9.45 -13.50
C LYS A 68 1.08 10.73 -12.68
N GLU A 69 0.07 11.60 -12.62
CA GLU A 69 0.14 12.82 -11.81
C GLU A 69 0.33 12.51 -10.32
N LEU A 70 -0.38 11.50 -9.80
CA LEU A 70 -0.22 11.04 -8.42
C LEU A 70 1.20 10.51 -8.14
N ILE A 71 1.80 9.76 -9.08
CA ILE A 71 3.21 9.33 -8.98
C ILE A 71 4.14 10.54 -8.94
N THR A 72 3.95 11.52 -9.82
CA THR A 72 4.75 12.76 -9.81
C THR A 72 4.62 13.49 -8.47
N ARG A 73 3.40 13.65 -7.95
CA ARG A 73 3.15 14.27 -6.64
C ARG A 73 3.82 13.50 -5.51
N ALA A 74 3.74 12.16 -5.51
CA ALA A 74 4.39 11.32 -4.51
C ALA A 74 5.92 11.48 -4.53
N ILE A 75 6.54 11.54 -5.72
CA ILE A 75 7.98 11.79 -5.87
C ILE A 75 8.38 13.15 -5.30
N ASP A 76 7.59 14.19 -5.54
CA ASP A 76 7.92 15.54 -5.06
C ASP A 76 7.60 15.73 -3.57
N ASP A 77 6.56 15.10 -3.04
CA ASP A 77 6.24 15.14 -1.62
C ASP A 77 7.26 14.35 -0.79
N ALA A 78 7.70 13.19 -1.27
CA ALA A 78 8.74 12.38 -0.62
C ALA A 78 10.07 13.15 -0.41
N LYS A 79 10.43 14.05 -1.34
CA LYS A 79 11.60 14.94 -1.19
C LYS A 79 11.50 15.84 0.04
N ARG A 80 10.29 16.28 0.41
CA ARG A 80 10.06 17.13 1.59
C ARG A 80 10.43 16.41 2.89
N TYR A 81 10.40 15.08 2.88
CA TYR A 81 10.78 14.21 4.00
C TYR A 81 12.20 13.64 3.86
N GLY A 82 12.98 14.10 2.87
CA GLY A 82 14.35 13.65 2.66
C GLY A 82 14.50 12.32 1.91
N TYR A 83 13.41 11.79 1.34
CA TYR A 83 13.44 10.60 0.50
C TYR A 83 13.61 10.97 -0.98
N ASP A 84 14.45 10.22 -1.69
CA ASP A 84 14.66 10.38 -3.12
C ASP A 84 14.15 9.16 -3.87
N LEU A 85 12.89 9.23 -4.29
CA LEU A 85 12.20 8.17 -5.05
C LEU A 85 12.72 8.02 -6.49
N ARG A 86 13.68 8.85 -6.93
CA ARG A 86 14.28 8.75 -8.26
C ARG A 86 15.55 7.89 -8.29
N LYS A 87 16.12 7.55 -7.12
CA LYS A 87 17.34 6.75 -7.04
C LYS A 87 17.17 5.34 -7.59
N ASP A 88 16.02 4.74 -7.35
CA ASP A 88 15.65 3.40 -7.79
C ASP A 88 14.22 3.41 -8.31
N SER A 89 13.84 2.42 -9.11
CA SER A 89 12.44 2.21 -9.47
C SER A 89 11.59 1.98 -8.22
N GLN A 90 10.43 2.61 -8.18
CA GLN A 90 9.45 2.43 -7.11
C GLN A 90 8.21 1.76 -7.68
N ARG A 91 7.59 0.89 -6.90
CA ARG A 91 6.28 0.31 -7.17
C ARG A 91 5.23 1.09 -6.40
N TYR A 92 4.20 1.52 -7.10
CA TYR A 92 3.09 2.31 -6.59
C TYR A 92 1.83 1.47 -6.58
N PHE A 93 1.16 1.44 -5.44
CA PHE A 93 -0.10 0.76 -5.19
C PHE A 93 -1.20 1.79 -5.10
N PHE A 94 -2.17 1.68 -5.99
CA PHE A 94 -3.36 2.52 -6.01
C PHE A 94 -4.52 1.74 -5.44
N VAL A 95 -5.20 2.33 -4.46
CA VAL A 95 -6.43 1.78 -3.90
C VAL A 95 -7.61 2.66 -4.28
N ASP A 96 -8.81 2.09 -4.36
CA ASP A 96 -10.01 2.87 -4.66
C ASP A 96 -10.48 3.67 -3.44
N GLU A 97 -10.41 3.06 -2.26
CA GLU A 97 -10.74 3.68 -0.99
C GLU A 97 -10.04 2.95 0.16
N PHE A 98 -9.69 3.68 1.20
CA PHE A 98 -9.22 3.10 2.46
C PHE A 98 -10.35 3.11 3.49
N TYR A 99 -10.70 1.93 3.99
CA TYR A 99 -11.63 1.78 5.10
C TYR A 99 -10.87 1.60 6.41
N GLU A 100 -11.23 2.39 7.42
CA GLU A 100 -10.61 2.28 8.74
C GLU A 100 -10.84 0.89 9.33
N THR A 101 -9.84 0.36 10.05
CA THR A 101 -9.92 -0.89 10.79
C THR A 101 -8.99 -0.85 12.02
N ASP A 102 -8.99 -1.91 12.83
CA ASP A 102 -8.12 -2.03 13.99
C ASP A 102 -7.62 -3.47 14.17
N PHE A 103 -6.92 -3.99 13.17
CA PHE A 103 -6.33 -5.32 13.22
C PHE A 103 -5.00 -5.29 14.00
N GLN A 104 -5.12 -5.47 15.31
CA GLN A 104 -4.04 -5.21 16.26
C GLN A 104 -2.99 -6.32 16.31
N LYS A 105 -1.73 -5.90 16.41
CA LYS A 105 -0.58 -6.78 16.66
C LYS A 105 -0.38 -6.99 18.17
N LYS A 106 -0.46 -8.23 18.65
CA LYS A 106 -0.31 -8.59 20.06
C LYS A 106 1.14 -8.63 20.52
N SER A 107 2.04 -9.23 19.74
CA SER A 107 3.40 -9.44 20.26
C SER A 107 4.18 -8.13 20.47
N LYS A 108 5.17 -8.18 21.38
CA LYS A 108 5.84 -7.01 21.95
C LYS A 108 6.54 -6.15 20.90
N TYR A 109 7.30 -6.77 20.01
CA TYR A 109 8.19 -6.07 19.07
C TYR A 109 7.47 -5.69 17.77
N PRO A 110 7.89 -4.60 17.10
CA PRO A 110 7.42 -4.27 15.76
C PRO A 110 7.67 -5.42 14.78
N PRO A 111 6.84 -5.56 13.72
CA PRO A 111 7.12 -6.52 12.67
C PRO A 111 8.46 -6.18 11.99
N ARG A 112 9.27 -7.21 11.74
CA ARG A 112 10.50 -7.07 10.94
C ARG A 112 10.12 -7.01 9.46
N GLY A 113 10.01 -5.80 8.93
CA GLY A 113 9.65 -5.54 7.53
C GLY A 113 8.16 -5.75 7.23
N SER A 114 7.82 -5.72 5.93
CA SER A 114 6.46 -5.89 5.44
C SER A 114 5.86 -7.24 5.86
N ARG A 115 4.54 -7.27 6.02
CA ARG A 115 3.77 -8.46 6.38
C ARG A 115 2.70 -8.71 5.33
N VAL A 116 2.53 -9.97 4.99
CA VAL A 116 1.46 -10.45 4.11
C VAL A 116 0.68 -11.46 4.92
N PHE A 117 -0.63 -11.32 4.92
CA PHE A 117 -1.55 -12.20 5.62
C PHE A 117 -2.34 -12.99 4.60
N ASP A 118 -2.53 -14.27 4.86
CA ASP A 118 -3.57 -15.04 4.17
C ASP A 118 -4.92 -14.68 4.81
N LEU A 119 -5.74 -13.94 4.08
CA LEU A 119 -7.05 -13.52 4.58
C LEU A 119 -8.00 -14.71 4.79
N THR A 120 -7.81 -15.81 4.07
CA THR A 120 -8.64 -17.00 4.27
C THR A 120 -8.37 -17.64 5.62
N GLU A 121 -7.10 -17.65 6.06
CA GLU A 121 -6.69 -18.13 7.38
C GLU A 121 -7.12 -17.14 8.48
N VAL A 122 -6.92 -15.84 8.28
CA VAL A 122 -7.28 -14.80 9.28
C VAL A 122 -8.78 -14.77 9.54
N LEU A 123 -9.59 -14.87 8.48
CA LEU A 123 -11.04 -14.84 8.56
C LEU A 123 -11.65 -16.21 8.85
N GLY A 124 -10.95 -17.30 8.55
CA GLY A 124 -11.46 -18.67 8.65
C GLY A 124 -12.52 -19.00 7.60
N ARG A 125 -12.47 -18.35 6.43
CA ARG A 125 -13.43 -18.52 5.32
C ARG A 125 -12.72 -18.38 3.98
N GLN A 126 -13.24 -19.04 2.95
CA GLN A 126 -12.64 -19.01 1.60
C GLN A 126 -13.06 -17.77 0.80
N ASP A 127 -14.24 -17.23 1.08
CA ASP A 127 -14.76 -16.06 0.39
C ASP A 127 -14.31 -14.77 1.08
N ILE A 128 -13.45 -14.02 0.38
CA ILE A 128 -12.96 -12.73 0.84
C ILE A 128 -13.95 -11.66 0.41
N PRO A 129 -14.56 -10.93 1.36
CA PRO A 129 -15.51 -9.87 1.03
C PRO A 129 -14.79 -8.62 0.53
N ASN A 130 -15.56 -7.63 0.06
CA ASN A 130 -14.99 -6.33 -0.37
C ASN A 130 -14.24 -5.61 0.76
N ALA A 131 -13.45 -4.59 0.41
CA ALA A 131 -12.59 -3.88 1.35
C ALA A 131 -13.32 -3.30 2.58
N GLN A 132 -14.54 -2.80 2.43
CA GLN A 132 -15.33 -2.27 3.54
C GLN A 132 -15.70 -3.36 4.55
N GLN A 133 -16.28 -4.45 4.08
CA GLN A 133 -16.64 -5.59 4.93
C GLN A 133 -15.41 -6.28 5.51
N LEU A 134 -14.32 -6.35 4.74
CA LEU A 134 -13.03 -6.85 5.21
C LEU A 134 -12.52 -6.01 6.39
N ALA A 135 -12.62 -4.69 6.31
CA ALA A 135 -12.21 -3.78 7.37
C ALA A 135 -12.96 -4.07 8.68
N ASP A 136 -14.28 -4.26 8.61
CA ASP A 136 -15.13 -4.57 9.77
C ASP A 136 -14.79 -5.93 10.40
N LEU A 137 -14.55 -6.95 9.57
CA LEU A 137 -14.13 -8.26 10.07
C LEU A 137 -12.75 -8.20 10.74
N LEU A 138 -11.81 -7.47 10.14
CA LEU A 138 -10.45 -7.32 10.65
C LEU A 138 -10.39 -6.56 11.99
N ARG A 139 -11.33 -5.64 12.27
CA ARG A 139 -11.46 -4.97 13.59
C ARG A 139 -11.67 -5.95 14.74
N GLN A 140 -12.24 -7.12 14.47
CA GLN A 140 -12.52 -8.15 15.47
C GLN A 140 -11.39 -9.17 15.61
N LYS A 141 -10.30 -9.02 14.84
CA LYS A 141 -9.19 -9.95 14.80
C LYS A 141 -7.92 -9.32 15.38
N THR A 142 -6.96 -10.18 15.71
CA THR A 142 -5.63 -9.78 16.15
C THR A 142 -4.59 -10.72 15.55
N TRP A 143 -3.35 -10.29 15.45
CA TRP A 143 -2.25 -11.09 14.91
C TRP A 143 -0.99 -11.00 15.79
N GLU A 144 -0.07 -11.94 15.63
CA GLU A 144 1.18 -12.04 16.40
C GLU A 144 2.40 -11.41 15.71
#